data_AF-A0A537IEM7-F1
#
_entry.id   AF-A0A537IEM7-F1
#
_cell.length_a   1.000
_cell.length_b   1.000
_cell.length_c   1.000
_cell.angle_alpha   90.00
_cell.angle_beta   90.00
_cell.angle_gamma   90.00
#
_symmetry.space_group_name_H-M   'P 1'
#
loop_
_entity.id
_entity.type
_entity.pdbx_description
1 polymer ?
#
loop_
_entity_poly.entity_id
_entity_poly.type
_entity_poly.pdbx_seq_one_letter_code
_entity_poly.pdbx_strand_id
1 'polypeptide(L)' 'MGDLELRKLQMTGGASYTVSLPKDWIRAQGLKMGDVVAVMPRPDSSLTIVPHQKVALGQEKGSEVVLTPSKDQDKEQIL' A
#
# COMPACT_ATOMS: atom_id res chain seq x y z
N MET A 1 -19.37 9.94 12.52
CA MET A 1 -18.07 10.52 12.15
C MET A 1 -17.12 10.06 13.24
N GLY A 2 -16.22 9.13 12.92
CA GLY A 2 -15.53 8.33 13.94
C GLY A 2 -14.53 9.15 14.74
N ASP A 3 -14.43 8.84 16.03
CA ASP A 3 -13.43 9.40 16.93
C ASP A 3 -12.01 9.05 16.48
N LEU A 4 -11.03 9.81 16.98
CA LEU A 4 -9.61 9.52 16.79
C LEU A 4 -9.28 8.14 17.38
N GLU A 5 -8.95 7.16 16.52
CA GLU A 5 -8.56 5.82 16.93
C GLU A 5 -7.05 5.63 16.74
N LEU A 6 -6.33 5.32 17.83
CA LEU A 6 -4.90 5.05 17.80
C LEU A 6 -4.65 3.56 17.51
N ARG A 7 -3.78 3.26 16.55
CA ARG A 7 -3.39 1.90 16.16
C ARG A 7 -1.87 1.75 16.28
N LYS A 8 -1.40 0.60 16.76
CA LYS A 8 0.03 0.29 16.78
C LYS A 8 0.50 -0.19 15.40
N LEU A 9 1.71 0.19 15.04
CA LEU A 9 2.43 -0.41 13.92
C LEU A 9 2.89 -1.82 14.30
N GLN A 10 2.79 -2.74 13.36
CA GLN A 10 3.25 -4.13 13.52
C GLN A 10 4.31 -4.40 12.46
N MET A 11 5.45 -4.99 12.84
CA MET A 11 6.48 -5.38 11.87
C MET A 11 6.05 -6.66 11.14
N THR A 12 6.23 -6.72 9.83
CA THR A 12 5.93 -7.87 8.99
C THR A 12 7.10 -8.17 8.07
N GLY A 13 7.61 -9.40 8.10
CA GLY A 13 8.65 -9.87 7.17
C GLY A 13 10.01 -9.14 7.26
N GLY A 14 10.30 -8.42 8.35
CA GLY A 14 11.61 -7.80 8.61
C GLY A 14 11.93 -6.51 7.85
N ALA A 15 11.20 -6.19 6.78
CA ALA A 15 11.43 -4.98 5.98
C ALA A 15 10.20 -4.07 5.84
N SER A 16 9.07 -4.43 6.46
CA SER A 16 7.82 -3.67 6.34
C SER A 16 7.05 -3.57 7.65
N TYR A 17 6.19 -2.55 7.73
CA TYR A 17 5.24 -2.38 8.82
C TYR A 17 3.82 -2.42 8.29
N THR A 18 2.91 -2.94 9.10
CA THR A 18 1.48 -2.98 8.84
C THR A 18 0.72 -2.21 9.92
N VAL A 19 -0.41 -1.61 9.53
CA VAL A 19 -1.38 -1.01 10.44
C VAL A 19 -2.76 -1.52 10.06
N SER A 20 -3.54 -1.92 11.06
CA SER A 20 -4.92 -2.33 10.82
C SER A 20 -5.76 -1.11 10.44
N LEU A 21 -6.65 -1.22 9.44
CA LEU A 21 -7.63 -0.18 9.07
C LEU A 21 -8.95 -0.37 9.83
N PRO A 22 -9.69 0.70 10.16
CA PRO A 22 -10.96 0.58 10.89
C PRO A 22 -11.99 -0.22 10.11
N LYS A 23 -12.62 -1.22 10.76
CA LYS A 23 -13.62 -2.09 10.12
C LYS A 23 -14.79 -1.30 9.54
N ASP A 24 -15.22 -0.26 10.24
CA ASP A 24 -16.35 0.57 9.78
C ASP A 24 -15.97 1.42 8.57
N TRP A 25 -14.73 1.90 8.50
CA TRP A 25 -14.22 2.57 7.30
C TRP A 25 -14.17 1.61 6.11
N ILE A 26 -13.65 0.40 6.30
CA ILE A 26 -13.62 -0.65 5.25
C ILE A 26 -15.03 -0.93 4.72
N ARG A 27 -16.01 -1.11 5.61
CA ARG A 27 -17.42 -1.32 5.25
C ARG A 27 -18.02 -0.12 4.53
N ALA A 28 -17.77 1.09 5.01
CA ALA A 28 -18.28 2.32 4.41
C ALA A 28 -17.75 2.54 2.98
N GLN A 29 -16.51 2.11 2.70
CA GLN A 29 -15.94 2.17 1.34
C GLN A 29 -16.36 0.97 0.46
N GLY A 30 -17.10 0.00 1.01
CA GLY A 30 -17.47 -1.23 0.33
C GLY A 30 -16.25 -2.01 -0.15
N LEU A 31 -15.20 -2.04 0.67
CA LEU A 31 -13.96 -2.78 0.46
C LEU A 31 -14.06 -4.17 1.10
N LYS A 32 -13.36 -5.14 0.50
CA LYS A 32 -13.23 -6.50 1.02
C LYS A 32 -11.77 -6.94 1.04
N MET A 33 -11.51 -8.08 1.69
CA MET A 33 -10.17 -8.69 1.68
C MET A 33 -9.70 -8.92 0.24
N GLY A 34 -8.45 -8.55 -0.04
CA GLY A 34 -7.86 -8.62 -1.38
C GLY A 34 -7.99 -7.34 -2.19
N ASP A 35 -8.92 -6.43 -1.87
CA ASP A 35 -9.00 -5.13 -2.54
C ASP A 35 -7.74 -4.29 -2.28
N VAL A 36 -7.35 -3.53 -3.30
CA VAL A 36 -6.14 -2.70 -3.28
C VAL A 36 -6.48 -1.26 -2.92
N VAL A 37 -5.71 -0.69 -2.00
CA VAL A 37 -5.75 0.73 -1.64
C VAL A 37 -4.45 1.41 -2.04
N ALA A 38 -4.54 2.66 -2.47
CA ALA A 38 -3.38 3.52 -2.63
C ALA A 38 -3.00 4.13 -1.27
N VAL A 39 -1.70 4.15 -0.96
CA VAL A 39 -1.15 4.79 0.24
C VAL A 39 -0.16 5.86 -0.21
N MET A 40 -0.44 7.11 0.11
CA MET A 40 0.32 8.27 -0.37
C MET A 40 0.87 9.09 0.81
N PRO A 41 2.20 9.25 0.92
CA PRO A 41 2.79 10.20 1.83
C PRO A 41 2.40 11.63 1.47
N ARG A 42 2.16 12.45 2.49
CA ARG A 42 1.92 13.89 2.35
C ARG A 42 3.07 14.69 2.98
N PRO A 43 3.29 15.95 2.54
CA PRO A 43 4.34 16.82 3.09
C PRO A 43 4.23 17.10 4.60
N ASP A 44 3.02 16.99 5.14
CA ASP A 44 2.73 17.16 6.58
C ASP A 44 3.05 15.91 7.42
N SER A 45 3.80 14.95 6.86
CA SER A 45 4.16 13.65 7.48
C SER A 45 2.98 12.70 7.70
N SER A 46 1.80 13.00 7.17
CA SER A 46 0.66 12.07 7.23
C SER A 46 0.60 11.16 6.01
N LEU A 47 -0.18 10.07 6.13
CA LEU A 47 -0.49 9.18 5.01
C LEU A 47 -1.95 9.37 4.60
N THR A 48 -2.21 9.43 3.31
CA THR A 48 -3.56 9.35 2.74
C THR A 48 -3.80 7.96 2.20
N ILE A 49 -4.92 7.35 2.57
CA ILE A 49 -5.34 6.03 2.08
C ILE A 49 -6.60 6.20 1.24
N VAL A 50 -6.55 5.74 -0.01
CA VAL A 50 -7.66 5.88 -0.97
C VAL A 50 -7.99 4.51 -1.56
N PRO A 51 -9.27 4.10 -1.62
CA PRO A 51 -9.68 2.93 -2.39
C PRO A 51 -9.19 3.04 -3.85
N HIS A 52 -8.45 2.05 -4.36
CA HIS A 52 -7.89 2.10 -5.72
C HIS A 52 -8.55 1.09 -6.65
N GLN A 53 -8.47 -0.21 -6.34
CA GLN A 53 -9.04 -1.25 -7.19
C GLN A 53 -9.77 -2.29 -6.36
N LYS A 54 -11.06 -2.49 -6.67
CA LYS A 54 -11.85 -3.59 -6.12
C LYS A 54 -11.50 -4.84 -6.90
N VAL A 55 -11.04 -5.88 -6.24
CA VAL A 55 -10.82 -7.16 -6.90
C VAL A 55 -12.20 -7.73 -7.21
N ALA A 56 -12.60 -7.74 -8.48
CA ALA A 56 -13.78 -8.48 -8.91
C ALA A 56 -13.53 -9.96 -8.59
N LEU A 57 -14.43 -10.58 -7.82
CA LEU A 57 -14.41 -12.03 -7.63
C LEU A 57 -14.81 -12.64 -8.98
N GLY A 58 -13.84 -12.94 -9.84
CA GLY A 58 -14.07 -13.60 -11.13
C GLY A 58 -13.24 -13.16 -12.34
N GLN A 59 -12.09 -12.50 -12.19
CA GLN A 59 -11.14 -12.35 -13.30
C GLN A 59 -9.71 -12.69 -12.90
N GLU A 60 -9.42 -13.98 -12.95
CA GLU A 60 -8.08 -14.47 -13.26
C GLU A 60 -7.61 -13.95 -14.64
N LYS A 61 -6.78 -12.91 -14.66
CA LYS A 61 -5.79 -12.67 -15.71
C LYS A 61 -4.58 -11.99 -15.10
N GLY A 62 -3.48 -12.74 -15.05
CA GLY A 62 -2.23 -12.38 -14.41
C GLY A 62 -1.65 -11.07 -14.90
N SER A 63 -1.15 -10.30 -13.94
CA SER A 63 -0.07 -9.36 -14.15
C SER A 63 1.08 -9.81 -13.26
N GLU A 64 1.91 -10.69 -13.80
CA GLU A 64 3.25 -10.92 -13.26
C GLU A 64 4.06 -9.65 -13.59
N VAL A 65 4.26 -8.79 -12.60
CA VAL A 65 5.19 -7.66 -12.74
C VAL A 65 6.58 -8.22 -12.46
N VAL A 66 7.29 -8.58 -13.54
CA VAL A 66 8.72 -8.87 -13.47
C VAL A 66 9.44 -7.55 -13.18
N LEU A 67 9.78 -7.32 -11.92
CA LEU A 67 10.69 -6.25 -11.53
C LEU A 67 12.11 -6.68 -11.93
N THR A 68 12.54 -6.36 -13.15
CA THR A 68 13.98 -6.37 -13.44
C THR A 68 14.61 -5.17 -12.75
N PRO A 69 15.54 -5.35 -11.79
CA PRO A 69 16.33 -4.24 -11.30
C PRO A 69 17.18 -3.72 -12.47
N SER A 70 16.86 -2.52 -12.96
CA SER A 70 17.69 -1.81 -13.93
C SER A 70 19.02 -1.50 -13.25
N LYS A 71 20.09 -2.13 -13.71
CA LYS A 71 21.46 -1.77 -13.34
C LYS A 71 21.81 -0.47 -14.09
N ASP A 72 21.57 0.67 -13.47
CA ASP A 72 22.31 1.87 -13.85
C ASP A 72 23.65 1.84 -13.09
N GLN A 73 24.67 1.38 -13.81
CA GLN A 73 26.06 1.55 -13.42
C GLN A 73 26.41 3.02 -13.56
N ASP A 74 26.49 3.74 -12.44
CA ASP A 74 27.16 5.03 -12.40
C ASP A 74 28.65 4.79 -12.67
N LYS A 75 29.02 5.04 -13.94
CA LYS A 75 30.40 5.29 -14.33
C LYS A 75 30.75 6.71 -13.86
N GLU A 76 31.47 6.83 -12.77
CA GLU A 76 32.30 8.02 -12.53
C GLU A 76 33.78 7.64 -12.64
N GLN A 77 34.35 8.04 -13.77
CA GLN A 77 35.78 8.15 -14.02
C GLN A 77 36.17 9.59 -13.73
N ILE A 78 36.95 9.85 -12.67
CA ILE A 78 37.67 11.13 -12.53
C ILE A 78 39.07 10.87 -11.93
N LEU A 79 40.08 11.13 -12.78
CA LEU A 79 41.54 11.31 -12.63
C LEU A 79 42.36 10.33 -11.75
#